data_AF-A0AAD5LDE1-F1
#
_entry.id   AF-A0AAD5LDE1-F1
#
_cell.length_a   1.000
_cell.length_b   1.000
_cell.length_c   1.000
_cell.angle_alpha   90.00
_cell.angle_beta   90.00
_cell.angle_gamma   90.00
#
_symmetry.space_group_name_H-M   'P 1'
#
loop_
_entity.id
_entity.type
_entity.pdbx_description
1 polymer ?
#
loop_
_entity_poly.entity_id
_entity_poly.type
_entity_poly.pdbx_seq_one_letter_code
_entity_poly.pdbx_strand_id
1 'polypeptide(L)'
;MGTVRFTSSRSHTPENKSFAAAFRSAAAVASSSAAAAGASAKSKPAAKGKGKSSRHKAAAAALTPASVVARASVDDLGAAFVLAEDMLDKKLATRDKWQICTQRNLSEIRSECMKVRRQLATLSESFDGVLMQVEDGLSGYDGLKTDVRTAMKEHRRLVRSLDAQLKRLDERLTSHIETTNDQVAGLEKKLEEVEQTCFTEEDLTAQLATLQEQFEVATTETRKEYSRIVDAKFQAVETLARRAASVHELLQQRDVQDNELRQHLKAVKLQGEDVVSGIAQRVYGLEQHQERQHTDTKQLRSNTDAMRRQLDDLEKRIQTMARNQDHLYRAQNEMVIPPPAPPLAPVELEPLKEAQRYGGLLLSYPVHLTQFVIQATDLDVSPGVYLFFRLFDVVEVQRSVPQRGHFRLNARGRQVVSALWGDLLSKLPYHFFIDCSWLEAQSERNGFCRVPPLGICHLLTTLLVWHTSAIASNAPDGANVVDEIMQKCIDALITRLVIKLPAGKHRESEHDLVALDGTSDIEVVGLDTAWVALMELDGFFEVAEKLKLGPTSEK
;
A
#
# COMPACT_ATOMS: atom_id res chain seq x y z
N MET A 1 -28.39 -24.72 -76.20
CA MET A 1 -29.24 -25.12 -75.06
C MET A 1 -28.38 -25.87 -74.06
N GLY A 2 -28.32 -25.41 -72.81
CA GLY A 2 -27.49 -26.01 -71.76
C GLY A 2 -27.73 -25.27 -70.44
N THR A 3 -28.64 -25.79 -69.62
CA THR A 3 -29.21 -25.06 -68.48
C THR A 3 -28.37 -25.25 -67.22
N VAL A 4 -27.63 -24.23 -66.80
CA VAL A 4 -26.88 -24.26 -65.52
C VAL A 4 -27.79 -23.72 -64.40
N ARG A 5 -28.14 -24.57 -63.44
CA ARG A 5 -28.86 -24.19 -62.22
C ARG A 5 -27.87 -23.71 -61.16
N PHE A 6 -27.99 -22.47 -60.71
CA PHE A 6 -27.47 -22.03 -59.41
C PHE A 6 -28.59 -22.03 -58.36
N THR A 7 -28.51 -22.91 -57.37
CA THR A 7 -29.45 -22.95 -56.25
C THR A 7 -28.99 -22.00 -55.14
N SER A 8 -29.55 -20.80 -55.12
CA SER A 8 -29.47 -19.89 -53.96
C SER A 8 -30.09 -20.57 -52.73
N SER A 9 -29.34 -20.61 -51.62
CA SER A 9 -29.81 -21.14 -50.33
C SER A 9 -29.80 -20.01 -49.30
N ARG A 10 -31.00 -19.57 -48.90
CA ARG A 10 -31.25 -18.48 -47.94
C ARG A 10 -31.92 -19.04 -46.69
N SER A 11 -31.70 -18.38 -45.54
CA SER A 11 -32.21 -18.65 -44.17
C SER A 11 -31.36 -19.64 -43.34
N HIS A 12 -30.82 -19.28 -42.18
CA HIS A 12 -31.57 -18.96 -40.96
C HIS A 12 -30.69 -18.26 -39.89
N THR A 13 -31.34 -17.45 -39.05
CA THR A 13 -30.84 -16.96 -37.74
C THR A 13 -31.98 -17.15 -36.73
N PRO A 14 -31.77 -16.93 -35.41
CA PRO A 14 -30.68 -17.43 -34.58
C PRO A 14 -31.20 -18.14 -33.31
N GLU A 15 -30.61 -19.28 -32.91
CA GLU A 15 -30.95 -19.89 -31.62
C GLU A 15 -30.16 -19.26 -30.46
N ASN A 16 -30.82 -18.34 -29.75
CA ASN A 16 -30.26 -17.65 -28.60
C ASN A 16 -30.93 -18.14 -27.29
N LYS A 17 -30.56 -19.34 -26.81
CA LYS A 17 -31.02 -19.90 -25.52
C LYS A 17 -29.91 -20.68 -24.80
N SER A 18 -29.97 -20.65 -23.47
CA SER A 18 -29.12 -21.41 -22.53
C SER A 18 -27.68 -20.94 -22.25
N PHE A 19 -27.53 -19.69 -21.78
CA PHE A 19 -26.42 -19.34 -20.85
C PHE A 19 -26.90 -19.14 -19.38
N ALA A 20 -28.22 -19.05 -19.15
CA ALA A 20 -28.81 -18.77 -17.84
C ALA A 20 -29.01 -20.01 -16.94
N ALA A 21 -28.74 -21.22 -17.44
CA ALA A 21 -28.92 -22.48 -16.70
C ALA A 21 -27.69 -22.86 -15.85
N ALA A 22 -26.48 -22.51 -16.29
CA ALA A 22 -25.23 -22.91 -15.64
C ALA A 22 -24.95 -22.20 -14.29
N PHE A 23 -25.62 -21.08 -14.00
CA PHE A 23 -25.33 -20.26 -12.81
C PHE A 23 -26.22 -20.54 -11.59
N ARG A 24 -27.17 -21.48 -11.67
CA ARG A 24 -28.07 -21.82 -10.54
C ARG A 24 -27.69 -23.08 -9.76
N SER A 25 -26.73 -23.87 -10.25
CA SER A 25 -26.26 -25.10 -9.59
C SER A 25 -25.20 -24.88 -8.51
N ALA A 26 -24.53 -23.71 -8.46
CA ALA A 26 -23.47 -23.43 -7.50
C ALA A 26 -23.97 -22.80 -6.17
N ALA A 27 -25.22 -22.34 -6.09
CA ALA A 27 -25.74 -21.58 -4.96
C ALA A 27 -26.48 -22.42 -3.88
N ALA A 28 -26.49 -23.75 -4.00
CA ALA A 28 -27.36 -24.64 -3.22
C ALA A 28 -26.65 -25.55 -2.20
N VAL A 29 -25.36 -25.32 -1.90
CA VAL A 29 -24.55 -26.21 -1.03
C VAL A 29 -24.04 -25.51 0.25
N ALA A 30 -24.23 -24.19 0.39
CA ALA A 30 -23.67 -23.40 1.51
C ALA A 30 -24.65 -23.15 2.67
N SER A 31 -25.60 -24.05 2.94
CA SER A 31 -26.65 -23.83 3.94
C SER A 31 -27.15 -25.08 4.67
N SER A 32 -26.23 -25.91 5.20
CA SER A 32 -26.55 -26.80 6.34
C SER A 32 -25.31 -27.28 7.09
N SER A 33 -25.18 -26.87 8.37
CA SER A 33 -24.58 -27.63 9.49
C SER A 33 -24.26 -26.69 10.65
N ALA A 34 -25.22 -26.51 11.55
CA ALA A 34 -24.98 -26.03 12.90
C ALA A 34 -25.33 -27.13 13.91
N ALA A 35 -24.62 -27.14 15.04
CA ALA A 35 -24.84 -27.97 16.22
C ALA A 35 -24.56 -29.49 16.13
N ALA A 36 -23.39 -29.89 16.66
CA ALA A 36 -23.27 -31.06 17.54
C ALA A 36 -22.17 -30.79 18.58
N ALA A 37 -22.47 -30.97 19.87
CA ALA A 37 -21.51 -30.81 20.96
C ALA A 37 -20.68 -32.08 21.17
N GLY A 38 -19.45 -31.93 21.65
CA GLY A 38 -18.55 -33.07 21.93
C GLY A 38 -17.42 -32.71 22.88
N ALA A 39 -17.67 -32.77 24.19
CA ALA A 39 -16.63 -32.58 25.19
C ALA A 39 -15.69 -33.79 25.25
N SER A 40 -14.37 -33.58 25.28
CA SER A 40 -13.44 -34.59 25.77
C SER A 40 -12.18 -33.94 26.36
N ALA A 41 -12.06 -34.00 27.69
CA ALA A 41 -10.81 -33.71 28.37
C ALA A 41 -9.90 -34.94 28.30
N LYS A 42 -8.63 -34.77 27.90
CA LYS A 42 -7.58 -35.75 28.19
C LYS A 42 -6.22 -35.10 28.37
N SER A 43 -5.40 -35.76 29.19
CA SER A 43 -4.29 -35.17 29.93
C SER A 43 -2.94 -35.79 29.58
N LYS A 44 -1.86 -35.04 29.90
CA LYS A 44 -0.46 -35.51 30.09
C LYS A 44 0.27 -36.04 28.82
N PRO A 45 1.60 -36.26 28.88
CA PRO A 45 2.57 -36.02 29.98
C PRO A 45 3.78 -35.12 29.60
N ALA A 46 4.71 -34.98 30.55
CA ALA A 46 5.92 -34.17 30.47
C ALA A 46 7.08 -34.80 29.65
N ALA A 47 7.97 -33.93 29.14
CA ALA A 47 9.37 -34.20 28.83
C ALA A 47 10.23 -33.09 29.49
N LYS A 48 11.23 -33.32 30.35
CA LYS A 48 12.52 -34.06 30.27
C LYS A 48 13.66 -33.33 29.53
N GLY A 49 14.68 -32.91 30.31
CA GLY A 49 16.01 -32.47 29.86
C GLY A 49 16.14 -30.95 29.69
N LYS A 50 17.29 -30.30 29.94
CA LYS A 50 18.59 -30.65 30.59
C LYS A 50 19.00 -29.37 31.37
N GLY A 51 19.50 -29.39 32.59
CA GLY A 51 20.77 -30.02 32.98
C GLY A 51 21.96 -29.05 32.82
N LYS A 52 22.20 -28.15 33.77
CA LYS A 52 23.52 -27.55 34.04
C LYS A 52 23.78 -27.45 35.55
N SER A 53 24.95 -27.91 35.96
CA SER A 53 25.38 -27.96 37.36
C SER A 53 26.11 -26.68 37.77
N SER A 54 25.98 -26.29 39.04
CA SER A 54 27.13 -25.73 39.78
C SER A 54 27.15 -26.29 41.21
N ARG A 55 28.36 -26.59 41.71
CA ARG A 55 28.62 -27.17 43.03
C ARG A 55 29.12 -26.08 43.98
N HIS A 56 28.40 -25.83 45.07
CA HIS A 56 28.94 -25.39 46.36
C HIS A 56 28.08 -26.12 47.43
N LYS A 57 28.55 -27.12 48.19
CA LYS A 57 29.72 -27.28 49.09
C LYS A 57 29.56 -26.49 50.40
N ALA A 58 29.82 -27.18 51.51
CA ALA A 58 29.54 -26.85 52.92
C ALA A 58 28.03 -26.91 53.26
N ALA A 59 27.51 -27.81 54.11
CA ALA A 59 27.95 -28.37 55.40
C ALA A 59 27.77 -27.44 56.60
N ALA A 60 26.68 -27.64 57.35
CA ALA A 60 26.55 -27.32 58.77
C ALA A 60 25.50 -28.28 59.37
N ALA A 61 25.79 -28.86 60.54
CA ALA A 61 24.96 -29.89 61.15
C ALA A 61 23.71 -29.29 61.83
N ALA A 62 22.56 -29.95 61.68
CA ALA A 62 21.38 -29.70 62.50
C ALA A 62 21.57 -30.33 63.88
N LEU A 63 22.17 -29.57 64.81
CA LEU A 63 22.20 -29.93 66.22
C LEU A 63 20.89 -29.53 66.90
N THR A 64 20.17 -30.52 67.40
CA THR A 64 19.04 -30.34 68.32
C THR A 64 19.52 -29.75 69.64
N PRO A 65 18.94 -28.65 70.16
CA PRO A 65 19.26 -28.17 71.49
C PRO A 65 18.65 -29.08 72.54
N ALA A 66 19.48 -29.89 73.20
CA ALA A 66 19.08 -30.63 74.38
C ALA A 66 18.84 -29.67 75.55
N SER A 67 17.77 -29.91 76.31
CA SER A 67 17.44 -29.14 77.51
C SER A 67 18.51 -29.35 78.59
N VAL A 68 19.35 -28.34 78.81
CA VAL A 68 20.25 -28.26 79.96
C VAL A 68 19.87 -27.01 80.75
N VAL A 69 19.09 -27.22 81.82
CA VAL A 69 18.76 -26.17 82.80
C VAL A 69 19.98 -25.97 83.70
N ALA A 70 20.99 -25.30 83.17
CA ALA A 70 22.04 -24.70 84.00
C ALA A 70 21.43 -23.50 84.75
N ARG A 71 21.73 -23.37 86.04
CA ARG A 71 21.49 -22.12 86.79
C ARG A 71 22.45 -21.07 86.28
N ALA A 72 22.06 -20.38 85.21
CA ALA A 72 22.69 -19.16 84.75
C ALA A 72 22.79 -18.15 85.91
N SER A 73 23.88 -17.40 85.99
CA SER A 73 23.94 -16.27 86.92
C SER A 73 22.93 -15.20 86.51
N VAL A 74 22.62 -14.27 87.42
CA VAL A 74 21.75 -13.13 87.09
C VAL A 74 22.36 -12.28 85.97
N ASP A 75 23.68 -12.28 85.82
CA ASP A 75 24.42 -11.53 84.79
C ASP A 75 24.30 -12.19 83.40
N ASP A 76 24.29 -13.53 83.31
CA ASP A 76 24.10 -14.27 82.05
C ASP A 76 22.70 -14.04 81.44
N LEU A 77 21.68 -13.87 82.29
CA LEU A 77 20.33 -13.52 81.85
C LEU A 77 20.30 -12.16 81.15
N GLY A 78 21.06 -11.18 81.64
CA GLY A 78 21.19 -9.86 80.98
C GLY A 78 21.75 -9.98 79.57
N ALA A 79 22.82 -10.76 79.38
CA ALA A 79 23.40 -11.01 78.06
C ALA A 79 22.41 -11.74 77.11
N ALA A 80 21.64 -12.70 77.63
CA ALA A 80 20.62 -13.41 76.85
C ALA A 80 19.45 -12.49 76.43
N PHE A 81 19.02 -11.56 77.29
CA PHE A 81 18.01 -10.56 76.95
C PHE A 81 18.50 -9.58 75.88
N VAL A 82 19.71 -9.03 76.02
CA VAL A 82 20.29 -8.14 75.00
C VAL A 82 20.39 -8.85 73.65
N LEU A 83 20.85 -10.10 73.61
CA LEU A 83 20.88 -10.88 72.35
C LEU A 83 19.49 -11.17 71.77
N ALA A 84 18.47 -11.36 72.59
CA ALA A 84 17.10 -11.58 72.15
C ALA A 84 16.47 -10.29 71.57
N GLU A 85 16.75 -9.14 72.19
CA GLU A 85 16.37 -7.80 71.70
C GLU A 85 17.07 -7.50 70.37
N ASP A 86 18.39 -7.69 70.29
CA ASP A 86 19.20 -7.56 69.07
C ASP A 86 18.66 -8.44 67.91
N MET A 87 18.17 -9.65 68.22
CA MET A 87 17.53 -10.53 67.24
C MET A 87 16.12 -10.08 66.85
N LEU A 88 15.35 -9.50 67.78
CA LEU A 88 14.02 -8.96 67.51
C LEU A 88 14.15 -7.74 66.58
N ASP A 89 15.06 -6.82 66.87
CA ASP A 89 15.34 -5.65 66.05
C ASP A 89 15.85 -6.03 64.65
N LYS A 90 16.74 -7.02 64.54
CA LYS A 90 17.17 -7.55 63.23
C LYS A 90 16.00 -8.16 62.45
N LYS A 91 15.04 -8.81 63.11
CA LYS A 91 13.82 -9.34 62.47
C LYS A 91 12.85 -8.24 62.07
N LEU A 92 12.63 -7.23 62.91
CA LEU A 92 11.80 -6.06 62.61
C LEU A 92 12.38 -5.25 61.45
N ALA A 93 13.67 -4.90 61.49
CA ALA A 93 14.35 -4.21 60.40
C ALA A 93 14.34 -5.02 59.08
N THR A 94 14.36 -6.35 59.15
CA THR A 94 14.19 -7.21 57.97
C THR A 94 12.75 -7.15 57.45
N ARG A 95 11.74 -7.25 58.31
CA ARG A 95 10.32 -7.10 57.94
C ARG A 95 10.04 -5.75 57.30
N ASP A 96 10.59 -4.67 57.86
CA ASP A 96 10.35 -3.31 57.38
C ASP A 96 11.04 -3.08 56.01
N LYS A 97 12.23 -3.67 55.78
CA LYS A 97 12.85 -3.74 54.44
C LYS A 97 11.95 -4.47 53.43
N TRP A 98 11.36 -5.62 53.80
CA TRP A 98 10.41 -6.34 52.95
C TRP A 98 9.15 -5.52 52.66
N GLN A 99 8.64 -4.78 53.66
CA GLN A 99 7.50 -3.89 53.48
C GLN A 99 7.82 -2.75 52.51
N ILE A 100 8.97 -2.09 52.65
CA ILE A 100 9.43 -1.02 51.73
C ILE A 100 9.62 -1.56 50.31
N CYS A 101 10.26 -2.73 50.14
CA CYS A 101 10.42 -3.35 48.82
C CYS A 101 9.06 -3.70 48.18
N THR A 102 8.11 -4.22 48.97
CA THR A 102 6.76 -4.55 48.48
C THR A 102 5.99 -3.29 48.09
N GLN A 103 6.07 -2.21 48.89
CA GLN A 103 5.45 -0.92 48.56
C GLN A 103 6.04 -0.31 47.28
N ARG A 104 7.38 -0.39 47.10
CA ARG A 104 8.05 0.06 45.87
C ARG A 104 7.57 -0.73 44.66
N ASN A 105 7.59 -2.06 44.71
CA ASN A 105 7.11 -2.91 43.61
C ASN A 105 5.64 -2.63 43.28
N LEU A 106 4.78 -2.42 44.28
CA LEU A 106 3.37 -2.04 44.04
C LEU A 106 3.22 -0.64 43.43
N SER A 107 4.09 0.31 43.76
CA SER A 107 4.09 1.64 43.11
C SER A 107 4.51 1.58 41.64
N GLU A 108 5.50 0.73 41.33
CA GLU A 108 5.99 0.51 39.97
C GLU A 108 4.94 -0.20 39.10
N ILE A 109 4.30 -1.26 39.62
CA ILE A 109 3.16 -1.93 38.96
C ILE A 109 2.02 -0.94 38.69
N ARG A 110 1.70 -0.03 39.62
CA ARG A 110 0.67 1.01 39.37
C ARG A 110 1.08 1.98 38.27
N SER A 111 2.34 2.42 38.22
CA SER A 111 2.80 3.33 37.16
C SER A 111 2.79 2.66 35.79
N GLU A 112 3.19 1.38 35.69
CA GLU A 112 3.10 0.63 34.42
C GLU A 112 1.65 0.40 34.00
N CYS A 113 0.75 0.03 34.91
CA CYS A 113 -0.69 -0.06 34.61
C CYS A 113 -1.28 1.26 34.10
N MET A 114 -0.82 2.41 34.61
CA MET A 114 -1.26 3.73 34.12
C MET A 114 -0.66 4.08 32.75
N LYS A 115 0.59 3.68 32.46
CA LYS A 115 1.17 3.78 31.10
C LYS A 115 0.38 2.96 30.08
N VAL A 116 0.11 1.69 30.40
CA VAL A 116 -0.67 0.78 29.54
C VAL A 116 -2.08 1.33 29.27
N ARG A 117 -2.75 1.90 30.29
CA ARG A 117 -4.05 2.56 30.10
C ARG A 117 -3.99 3.75 29.14
N ARG A 118 -2.96 4.59 29.23
CA ARG A 118 -2.77 5.72 28.29
C ARG A 118 -2.49 5.22 26.87
N GLN A 119 -1.61 4.24 26.72
CA GLN A 119 -1.32 3.61 25.42
C GLN A 119 -2.58 2.99 24.79
N LEU A 120 -3.42 2.33 25.58
CA LEU A 120 -4.69 1.76 25.11
C LEU A 120 -5.69 2.85 24.69
N ALA A 121 -5.75 3.98 25.39
CA ALA A 121 -6.58 5.11 25.00
C ALA A 121 -6.11 5.73 23.66
N THR A 122 -4.81 6.00 23.51
CA THR A 122 -4.23 6.49 22.24
C THR A 122 -4.45 5.49 21.09
N LEU A 123 -4.36 4.18 21.36
CA LEU A 123 -4.66 3.15 20.36
C LEU A 123 -6.15 3.21 19.94
N SER A 124 -7.07 3.37 20.90
CA SER A 124 -8.50 3.51 20.61
C SER A 124 -8.78 4.73 19.73
N GLU A 125 -8.26 5.90 20.09
CA GLU A 125 -8.41 7.13 19.30
C GLU A 125 -7.83 6.97 17.88
N SER A 126 -6.70 6.28 17.72
CA SER A 126 -6.12 5.97 16.41
C SER A 126 -7.00 5.02 15.58
N PHE A 127 -7.65 4.06 16.23
CA PHE A 127 -8.54 3.10 15.59
C PHE A 127 -9.85 3.75 15.12
N ASP A 128 -10.43 4.63 15.95
CA ASP A 128 -11.60 5.44 15.58
C ASP A 128 -11.29 6.36 14.39
N GLY A 129 -10.09 6.96 14.35
CA GLY A 129 -9.62 7.75 13.21
C GLY A 129 -9.48 6.93 11.91
N VAL A 130 -8.97 5.70 12.00
CA VAL A 130 -8.90 4.77 10.85
C VAL A 130 -10.30 4.33 10.41
N LEU A 131 -11.22 4.06 11.35
CA LEU A 131 -12.61 3.72 11.02
C LEU A 131 -13.29 4.84 10.24
N MET A 132 -13.18 6.10 10.68
CA MET A 132 -13.72 7.25 9.95
C MET A 132 -13.15 7.36 8.53
N GLN A 133 -11.83 7.18 8.35
CA GLN A 133 -11.21 7.20 7.02
C GLN A 133 -11.70 6.06 6.12
N VAL A 134 -12.01 4.89 6.68
CA VAL A 134 -12.59 3.76 5.94
C VAL A 134 -14.05 4.04 5.57
N GLU A 135 -14.85 4.63 6.46
CA GLU A 135 -16.24 5.02 6.17
C GLU A 135 -16.30 6.12 5.09
N ASP A 136 -15.46 7.15 5.19
CA ASP A 136 -15.32 8.19 4.16
C ASP A 136 -14.92 7.58 2.80
N GLY A 137 -13.92 6.68 2.79
CA GLY A 137 -13.48 5.98 1.59
C GLY A 137 -14.56 5.09 0.96
N LEU A 138 -15.37 4.40 1.77
CA LEU A 138 -16.52 3.61 1.30
C LEU A 138 -17.62 4.50 0.72
N SER A 139 -17.88 5.68 1.31
CA SER A 139 -18.85 6.64 0.78
C SER A 139 -18.44 7.16 -0.61
N GLY A 140 -17.15 7.46 -0.80
CA GLY A 140 -16.58 7.85 -2.10
C GLY A 140 -16.66 6.74 -3.14
N TYR A 141 -16.46 5.48 -2.73
CA TYR A 141 -16.58 4.32 -3.62
C TYR A 141 -17.99 4.14 -4.18
N ASP A 142 -19.04 4.32 -3.37
CA ASP A 142 -20.42 4.24 -3.87
C ASP A 142 -20.77 5.39 -4.83
N GLY A 143 -20.21 6.59 -4.64
CA GLY A 143 -20.27 7.69 -5.60
C GLY A 143 -19.67 7.31 -6.96
N LEU A 144 -18.40 6.90 -6.98
CA LEU A 144 -17.70 6.45 -8.19
C LEU A 144 -18.45 5.30 -8.92
N LYS A 145 -19.03 4.39 -8.15
CA LYS A 145 -19.85 3.27 -8.65
C LYS A 145 -21.18 3.74 -9.26
N THR A 146 -21.74 4.89 -8.84
CA THR A 146 -22.86 5.52 -9.56
C THR A 146 -22.42 6.18 -10.86
N ASP A 147 -21.25 6.83 -10.89
CA ASP A 147 -20.72 7.49 -12.09
C ASP A 147 -20.33 6.49 -13.19
N VAL A 148 -19.70 5.37 -12.82
CA VAL A 148 -19.43 4.28 -13.78
C VAL A 148 -20.73 3.72 -14.36
N ARG A 149 -21.82 3.67 -13.58
CA ARG A 149 -23.14 3.21 -14.06
C ARG A 149 -23.83 4.24 -14.96
N THR A 150 -23.66 5.55 -14.75
CA THR A 150 -24.20 6.58 -15.65
C THR A 150 -23.42 6.60 -16.96
N ALA A 151 -22.09 6.62 -16.90
CA ALA A 151 -21.21 6.53 -18.07
C ALA A 151 -21.50 5.27 -18.92
N MET A 152 -21.67 4.09 -18.30
CA MET A 152 -22.08 2.87 -19.02
C MET A 152 -23.46 2.97 -19.66
N LYS A 153 -24.43 3.69 -19.06
CA LYS A 153 -25.75 3.92 -19.67
C LYS A 153 -25.64 4.83 -20.89
N GLU A 154 -24.82 5.86 -20.82
CA GLU A 154 -24.58 6.81 -21.92
C GLU A 154 -23.83 6.15 -23.08
N HIS A 155 -22.77 5.39 -22.79
CA HIS A 155 -22.07 4.62 -23.81
C HIS A 155 -23.00 3.62 -24.52
N ARG A 156 -23.90 2.93 -23.79
CA ARG A 156 -24.94 2.07 -24.40
C ARG A 156 -25.96 2.84 -25.24
N ARG A 157 -26.25 4.11 -24.94
CA ARG A 157 -27.09 4.98 -25.79
C ARG A 157 -26.35 5.37 -27.07
N LEU A 158 -25.07 5.74 -26.96
CA LEU A 158 -24.20 6.06 -28.11
C LEU A 158 -24.11 4.88 -29.08
N VAL A 159 -23.80 3.67 -28.57
CA VAL A 159 -23.69 2.45 -29.40
C VAL A 159 -24.99 2.16 -30.15
N ARG A 160 -26.16 2.31 -29.52
CA ARG A 160 -27.46 2.16 -30.19
C ARG A 160 -27.72 3.23 -31.24
N SER A 161 -27.27 4.47 -31.00
CA SER A 161 -27.36 5.56 -31.97
C SER A 161 -26.51 5.28 -33.21
N LEU A 162 -25.29 4.76 -33.02
CA LEU A 162 -24.38 4.39 -34.11
C LEU A 162 -24.91 3.19 -34.90
N ASP A 163 -25.42 2.15 -34.24
CA ASP A 163 -26.09 1.00 -34.90
C ASP A 163 -27.30 1.44 -35.74
N ALA A 164 -28.11 2.38 -35.26
CA ALA A 164 -29.21 2.97 -36.02
C ALA A 164 -28.75 3.84 -37.20
N GLN A 165 -27.60 4.52 -37.10
CA GLN A 165 -27.01 5.27 -38.21
C GLN A 165 -26.41 4.34 -39.27
N LEU A 166 -25.73 3.26 -38.86
CA LEU A 166 -25.19 2.25 -39.76
C LEU A 166 -26.30 1.56 -40.56
N LYS A 167 -27.42 1.18 -39.93
CA LYS A 167 -28.58 0.61 -40.63
C LYS A 167 -29.16 1.54 -41.69
N ARG A 168 -29.32 2.83 -41.38
CA ARG A 168 -29.78 3.84 -42.37
C ARG A 168 -28.80 4.04 -43.52
N LEU A 169 -27.49 3.91 -43.27
CA LEU A 169 -26.48 3.96 -44.33
C LEU A 169 -26.53 2.71 -45.21
N ASP A 170 -26.72 1.53 -44.62
CA ASP A 170 -26.84 0.24 -45.30
C ASP A 170 -28.11 0.17 -46.18
N GLU A 171 -29.25 0.61 -45.65
CA GLU A 171 -30.51 0.78 -46.38
C GLU A 171 -30.34 1.74 -47.58
N ARG A 172 -29.67 2.89 -47.36
CA ARG A 172 -29.41 3.89 -48.41
C ARG A 172 -28.43 3.37 -49.47
N LEU A 173 -27.40 2.63 -49.07
CA LEU A 173 -26.43 2.05 -49.99
C LEU A 173 -27.09 0.96 -50.84
N THR A 174 -27.89 0.08 -50.22
CA THR A 174 -28.64 -0.97 -50.90
C THR A 174 -29.59 -0.38 -51.94
N SER A 175 -30.39 0.63 -51.57
CA SER A 175 -31.28 1.33 -52.50
C SER A 175 -30.53 2.03 -53.65
N HIS A 176 -29.31 2.52 -53.40
CA HIS A 176 -28.48 3.10 -54.46
C HIS A 176 -27.89 2.03 -55.41
N ILE A 177 -27.54 0.85 -54.89
CA ILE A 177 -27.11 -0.31 -55.69
C ILE A 177 -28.27 -0.82 -56.54
N GLU A 178 -29.48 -0.93 -55.99
CA GLU A 178 -30.68 -1.32 -56.74
C GLU A 178 -30.97 -0.34 -57.89
N THR A 179 -31.02 0.96 -57.61
CA THR A 179 -31.27 1.99 -58.65
C THR A 179 -30.17 2.09 -59.69
N THR A 180 -28.90 1.82 -59.35
CA THR A 180 -27.81 1.78 -60.35
C THR A 180 -27.84 0.50 -61.19
N ASN A 181 -28.21 -0.65 -60.61
CA ASN A 181 -28.45 -1.88 -61.38
C ASN A 181 -29.61 -1.72 -62.39
N ASP A 182 -30.72 -1.08 -61.97
CA ASP A 182 -31.85 -0.78 -62.87
C ASP A 182 -31.42 0.15 -64.03
N GLN A 183 -30.56 1.13 -63.74
CA GLN A 183 -29.98 2.01 -64.78
C GLN A 183 -29.08 1.24 -65.75
N VAL A 184 -28.22 0.34 -65.25
CA VAL A 184 -27.35 -0.50 -66.10
C VAL A 184 -28.19 -1.41 -66.99
N ALA A 185 -29.18 -2.13 -66.46
CA ALA A 185 -30.09 -2.96 -67.25
C ALA A 185 -30.87 -2.14 -68.31
N GLY A 186 -31.24 -0.90 -67.98
CA GLY A 186 -31.84 0.04 -68.93
C GLY A 186 -30.89 0.51 -70.04
N LEU A 187 -29.58 0.57 -69.79
CA LEU A 187 -28.56 0.89 -70.80
C LEU A 187 -28.23 -0.34 -71.65
N GLU A 188 -28.12 -1.53 -71.06
CA GLU A 188 -27.93 -2.79 -71.79
C GLU A 188 -29.06 -3.03 -72.79
N LYS A 189 -30.33 -2.85 -72.39
CA LYS A 189 -31.48 -2.95 -73.30
C LYS A 189 -31.44 -1.92 -74.44
N LYS A 190 -31.02 -0.69 -74.18
CA LYS A 190 -30.83 0.33 -75.23
C LYS A 190 -29.70 -0.04 -76.20
N LEU A 191 -28.64 -0.68 -75.69
CA LEU A 191 -27.54 -1.17 -76.53
C LEU A 191 -28.02 -2.29 -77.45
N GLU A 192 -28.80 -3.26 -76.95
CA GLU A 192 -29.43 -4.30 -77.78
C GLU A 192 -30.39 -3.73 -78.84
N GLU A 193 -31.17 -2.69 -78.51
CA GLU A 193 -32.03 -1.99 -79.47
C GLU A 193 -31.21 -1.27 -80.56
N VAL A 194 -30.11 -0.63 -80.17
CA VAL A 194 -29.14 0.04 -81.04
C VAL A 194 -28.44 -0.94 -81.99
N GLU A 195 -28.02 -2.12 -81.51
CA GLU A 195 -27.40 -3.16 -82.34
C GLU A 195 -28.34 -3.73 -83.42
N GLN A 196 -29.66 -3.67 -83.20
CA GLN A 196 -30.67 -4.16 -84.16
C GLN A 196 -31.03 -3.13 -85.25
N THR A 197 -30.75 -1.84 -85.02
CA THR A 197 -31.01 -0.77 -86.00
C THR A 197 -29.77 -0.48 -86.84
N CYS A 198 -29.81 -0.82 -88.15
CA CYS A 198 -28.76 -0.41 -89.07
C CYS A 198 -28.72 1.13 -89.21
N PHE A 199 -27.67 1.75 -88.68
CA PHE A 199 -27.48 3.20 -88.72
C PHE A 199 -27.24 3.73 -90.14
N THR A 200 -27.88 4.85 -90.46
CA THR A 200 -27.47 5.72 -91.56
C THR A 200 -26.45 6.76 -91.07
N GLU A 201 -25.74 7.41 -91.99
CA GLU A 201 -24.76 8.46 -91.67
C GLU A 201 -25.43 9.68 -91.01
N GLU A 202 -26.68 9.98 -91.39
CA GLU A 202 -27.50 11.04 -90.79
C GLU A 202 -27.84 10.73 -89.31
N ASP A 203 -28.16 9.46 -88.99
CA ASP A 203 -28.42 9.03 -87.60
C ASP A 203 -27.19 9.19 -86.70
N LEU A 204 -25.99 8.83 -87.20
CA LEU A 204 -24.73 8.95 -86.46
C LEU A 204 -24.38 10.42 -86.16
N THR A 205 -24.63 11.34 -87.11
CA THR A 205 -24.39 12.78 -86.87
C THR A 205 -25.40 13.37 -85.88
N ALA A 206 -26.66 12.95 -85.93
CA ALA A 206 -27.68 13.34 -84.94
C ALA A 206 -27.36 12.79 -83.52
N GLN A 207 -26.86 11.56 -83.42
CA GLN A 207 -26.37 11.01 -82.16
C GLN A 207 -25.15 11.77 -81.62
N LEU A 208 -24.18 12.14 -82.48
CA LEU A 208 -23.03 12.94 -82.06
C LEU A 208 -23.45 14.31 -81.50
N ALA A 209 -24.39 14.99 -82.16
CA ALA A 209 -24.90 16.29 -81.70
C ALA A 209 -25.61 16.18 -80.34
N THR A 210 -26.49 15.19 -80.17
CA THR A 210 -27.20 14.97 -78.89
C THR A 210 -26.28 14.50 -77.76
N LEU A 211 -25.25 13.72 -78.08
CA LEU A 211 -24.24 13.29 -77.11
C LEU A 211 -23.33 14.45 -76.67
N GLN A 212 -23.00 15.37 -77.59
CA GLN A 212 -22.31 16.62 -77.25
C GLN A 212 -23.18 17.52 -76.34
N GLU A 213 -24.46 17.72 -76.66
CA GLU A 213 -25.39 18.48 -75.81
C GLU A 213 -25.50 17.86 -74.40
N GLN A 214 -25.61 16.53 -74.29
CA GLN A 214 -25.63 15.85 -72.99
C GLN A 214 -24.32 16.05 -72.19
N PHE A 215 -23.16 16.06 -72.85
CA PHE A 215 -21.88 16.38 -72.20
C PHE A 215 -21.80 17.84 -71.73
N GLU A 216 -22.30 18.79 -72.52
CA GLU A 216 -22.37 20.20 -72.13
C GLU A 216 -23.32 20.41 -70.94
N VAL A 217 -24.49 19.76 -70.94
CA VAL A 217 -25.41 19.77 -69.79
C VAL A 217 -24.75 19.16 -68.55
N ALA A 218 -24.20 17.94 -68.63
CA ALA A 218 -23.56 17.26 -67.51
C ALA A 218 -22.36 18.03 -66.93
N THR A 219 -21.55 18.69 -67.77
CA THR A 219 -20.44 19.53 -67.32
C THR A 219 -20.92 20.82 -66.64
N THR A 220 -22.04 21.41 -67.07
CA THR A 220 -22.63 22.56 -66.34
C THR A 220 -23.30 22.16 -65.03
N GLU A 221 -23.93 20.99 -64.94
CA GLU A 221 -24.54 20.50 -63.70
C GLU A 221 -23.49 20.11 -62.66
N THR A 222 -22.47 19.35 -63.05
CA THR A 222 -21.34 19.04 -62.15
C THR A 222 -20.65 20.31 -61.66
N ARG A 223 -20.44 21.32 -62.52
CA ARG A 223 -19.89 22.62 -62.11
C ARG A 223 -20.78 23.36 -61.10
N LYS A 224 -22.11 23.33 -61.27
CA LYS A 224 -23.06 23.91 -60.30
C LYS A 224 -23.00 23.17 -58.95
N GLU A 225 -22.92 21.85 -58.97
CA GLU A 225 -22.84 21.04 -57.75
C GLU A 225 -21.51 21.22 -57.01
N TYR A 226 -20.38 21.26 -57.73
CA TYR A 226 -19.09 21.64 -57.14
C TYR A 226 -19.13 23.04 -56.50
N SER A 227 -19.79 24.03 -57.12
CA SER A 227 -19.99 25.36 -56.51
C SER A 227 -20.73 25.25 -55.18
N ARG A 228 -21.88 24.55 -55.14
CA ARG A 228 -22.66 24.35 -53.91
C ARG A 228 -21.86 23.65 -52.82
N ILE A 229 -21.06 22.64 -53.17
CA ILE A 229 -20.19 21.94 -52.22
C ILE A 229 -19.13 22.88 -51.66
N VAL A 230 -18.48 23.70 -52.50
CA VAL A 230 -17.50 24.71 -52.07
C VAL A 230 -18.15 25.74 -51.15
N ASP A 231 -19.32 26.27 -51.50
CA ASP A 231 -20.06 27.25 -50.69
C ASP A 231 -20.45 26.66 -49.31
N ALA A 232 -20.96 25.42 -49.28
CA ALA A 232 -21.30 24.73 -48.04
C ALA A 232 -20.06 24.43 -47.17
N LYS A 233 -18.92 24.09 -47.78
CA LYS A 233 -17.65 23.92 -47.07
C LYS A 233 -17.12 25.24 -46.52
N PHE A 234 -17.28 26.34 -47.27
CA PHE A 234 -16.90 27.68 -46.82
C PHE A 234 -17.71 28.11 -45.58
N GLN A 235 -19.03 27.92 -45.59
CA GLN A 235 -19.89 28.16 -44.42
C GLN A 235 -19.54 27.28 -43.21
N ALA A 236 -19.13 26.03 -43.43
CA ALA A 236 -18.66 25.14 -42.38
C ALA A 236 -17.32 25.61 -41.77
N VAL A 237 -16.38 26.10 -42.59
CA VAL A 237 -15.13 26.71 -42.11
C VAL A 237 -15.41 27.99 -41.34
N GLU A 238 -16.32 28.84 -41.81
CA GLU A 238 -16.68 30.09 -41.13
C GLU A 238 -17.33 29.84 -39.76
N THR A 239 -18.23 28.85 -39.65
CA THR A 239 -18.82 28.46 -38.36
C THR A 239 -17.82 27.82 -37.40
N LEU A 240 -16.83 27.09 -37.90
CA LEU A 240 -15.70 26.61 -37.09
C LEU A 240 -14.80 27.77 -36.62
N ALA A 241 -14.51 28.75 -37.48
CA ALA A 241 -13.74 29.94 -37.11
C ALA A 241 -14.43 30.75 -35.99
N ARG A 242 -15.75 30.96 -36.07
CA ARG A 242 -16.53 31.60 -34.99
C ARG A 242 -16.47 30.81 -33.68
N ARG A 243 -16.50 29.47 -33.73
CA ARG A 243 -16.34 28.62 -32.53
C ARG A 243 -14.93 28.72 -31.94
N ALA A 244 -13.90 28.73 -32.78
CA ALA A 244 -12.51 28.89 -32.32
C ALA A 244 -12.28 30.25 -31.64
N ALA A 245 -12.86 31.33 -32.17
CA ALA A 245 -12.83 32.65 -31.55
C ALA A 245 -13.50 32.65 -30.16
N SER A 246 -14.68 32.03 -30.02
CA SER A 246 -15.38 31.90 -28.73
C SER A 246 -14.60 31.07 -27.71
N VAL A 247 -13.93 29.99 -28.13
CA VAL A 247 -13.04 29.21 -27.24
C VAL A 247 -11.83 30.04 -26.80
N HIS A 248 -11.26 30.86 -27.70
CA HIS A 248 -10.15 31.74 -27.35
C HIS A 248 -10.55 32.82 -26.32
N GLU A 249 -11.76 33.39 -26.45
CA GLU A 249 -12.33 34.33 -25.46
C GLU A 249 -12.52 33.68 -24.08
N LEU A 250 -13.03 32.44 -24.02
CA LEU A 250 -13.15 31.69 -22.77
C LEU A 250 -11.80 31.37 -22.12
N LEU A 251 -10.76 31.10 -22.92
CA LEU A 251 -9.39 30.92 -22.41
C LEU A 251 -8.82 32.22 -21.83
N GLN A 252 -9.05 33.37 -22.49
CA GLN A 252 -8.65 34.67 -21.94
C GLN A 252 -9.38 34.99 -20.62
N GLN A 253 -10.69 34.69 -20.52
CA GLN A 253 -11.44 34.84 -19.27
C GLN A 253 -10.88 33.96 -18.14
N ARG A 254 -10.49 32.72 -18.47
CA ARG A 254 -9.83 31.83 -17.51
C ARG A 254 -8.48 32.39 -17.06
N ASP A 255 -7.65 32.89 -17.96
CA ASP A 255 -6.34 33.47 -17.61
C ASP A 255 -6.49 34.68 -16.67
N VAL A 256 -7.56 35.46 -16.79
CA VAL A 256 -7.90 36.53 -15.85
C VAL A 256 -8.25 35.94 -14.47
N GLN A 257 -9.14 34.95 -14.40
CA GLN A 257 -9.52 34.29 -13.14
C GLN A 257 -8.34 33.59 -12.44
N ASP A 258 -7.48 32.89 -13.19
CA ASP A 258 -6.28 32.24 -12.66
C ASP A 258 -5.28 33.29 -12.12
N ASN A 259 -5.23 34.49 -12.69
CA ASN A 259 -4.45 35.61 -12.17
C ASN A 259 -5.07 36.24 -10.91
N GLU A 260 -6.40 36.40 -10.84
CA GLU A 260 -7.11 36.85 -9.63
C GLU A 260 -6.91 35.88 -8.46
N LEU A 261 -7.05 34.56 -8.71
CA LEU A 261 -6.77 33.51 -7.73
C LEU A 261 -5.32 33.55 -7.23
N ARG A 262 -4.35 33.79 -8.12
CA ARG A 262 -2.93 33.98 -7.74
C ARG A 262 -2.71 35.22 -6.88
N GLN A 263 -3.46 36.31 -7.11
CA GLN A 263 -3.39 37.51 -6.25
C GLN A 263 -4.01 37.24 -4.88
N HIS A 264 -5.17 36.58 -4.81
CA HIS A 264 -5.78 36.16 -3.54
C HIS A 264 -4.87 35.21 -2.75
N LEU A 265 -4.25 34.23 -3.40
CA LEU A 265 -3.31 33.31 -2.75
C LEU A 265 -2.11 34.05 -2.14
N LYS A 266 -1.55 35.06 -2.84
CA LYS A 266 -0.49 35.92 -2.31
C LYS A 266 -0.95 36.73 -1.10
N ALA A 267 -2.16 37.30 -1.14
CA ALA A 267 -2.71 38.04 -0.01
C ALA A 267 -2.93 37.16 1.22
N VAL A 268 -3.47 35.95 1.05
CA VAL A 268 -3.63 34.95 2.13
C VAL A 268 -2.28 34.50 2.68
N LYS A 269 -1.27 34.31 1.83
CA LYS A 269 0.09 33.94 2.27
C LYS A 269 0.71 35.04 3.15
N LEU A 270 0.60 36.31 2.75
CA LEU A 270 1.08 37.45 3.54
C LEU A 270 0.36 37.55 4.89
N GLN A 271 -0.98 37.40 4.91
CA GLN A 271 -1.74 37.34 6.16
C GLN A 271 -1.33 36.16 7.05
N GLY A 272 -1.01 35.01 6.46
CA GLY A 272 -0.46 33.85 7.17
C GLY A 272 0.92 34.14 7.78
N GLU A 273 1.81 34.80 7.04
CA GLU A 273 3.14 35.20 7.51
C GLU A 273 3.06 36.22 8.66
N ASP A 274 2.13 37.18 8.60
CA ASP A 274 1.84 38.11 9.70
C ASP A 274 1.33 37.39 10.96
N VAL A 275 0.39 36.46 10.80
CA VAL A 275 -0.16 35.67 11.92
C VAL A 275 0.92 34.77 12.55
N VAL A 276 1.72 34.08 11.73
CA VAL A 276 2.84 33.25 12.21
C VAL A 276 3.86 34.11 12.95
N SER A 277 4.21 35.29 12.43
CA SER A 277 5.13 36.23 13.10
C SER A 277 4.56 36.71 14.45
N GLY A 278 3.27 37.04 14.49
CA GLY A 278 2.56 37.44 15.72
C GLY A 278 2.34 36.30 16.73
N ILE A 279 2.41 35.04 16.30
CA ILE A 279 2.45 33.86 17.19
C ILE A 279 3.88 33.66 17.70
N ALA A 280 4.89 33.68 16.84
CA ALA A 280 6.30 33.52 17.21
C ALA A 280 6.73 34.58 18.25
N GLN A 281 6.33 35.83 18.06
CA GLN A 281 6.59 36.91 19.03
C GLN A 281 5.91 36.67 20.39
N ARG A 282 4.71 36.06 20.41
CA ARG A 282 4.02 35.68 21.64
C ARG A 282 4.67 34.49 22.33
N VAL A 283 5.10 33.47 21.58
CA VAL A 283 5.86 32.32 22.11
C VAL A 283 7.15 32.81 22.76
N TYR A 284 7.94 33.64 22.08
CA TYR A 284 9.16 34.23 22.63
C TYR A 284 8.90 35.07 23.90
N GLY A 285 7.79 35.81 23.95
CA GLY A 285 7.36 36.54 25.15
C GLY A 285 7.00 35.62 26.32
N LEU A 286 6.37 34.46 26.04
CA LEU A 286 6.06 33.44 27.05
C LEU A 286 7.32 32.71 27.53
N GLU A 287 8.26 32.39 26.64
CA GLU A 287 9.56 31.81 26.99
C GLU A 287 10.33 32.74 27.94
N GLN A 288 10.44 34.03 27.63
CA GLN A 288 11.05 35.01 28.55
C GLN A 288 10.31 35.11 29.89
N HIS A 289 8.99 34.96 29.91
CA HIS A 289 8.23 34.96 31.16
C HIS A 289 8.50 33.69 31.99
N GLN A 290 8.59 32.53 31.33
CA GLN A 290 8.94 31.25 31.96
C GLN A 290 10.38 31.26 32.50
N GLU A 291 11.34 31.86 31.78
CA GLU A 291 12.72 32.02 32.29
C GLU A 291 12.76 32.87 33.57
N ARG A 292 11.99 33.96 33.64
CA ARG A 292 11.86 34.78 34.85
C ARG A 292 11.24 33.99 36.01
N GLN A 293 10.18 33.23 35.76
CA GLN A 293 9.63 32.32 36.78
C GLN A 293 10.65 31.25 37.21
N HIS A 294 11.51 30.77 36.31
CA HIS A 294 12.60 29.85 36.65
C HIS A 294 13.72 30.52 37.45
N THR A 295 14.03 31.81 37.26
CA THR A 295 14.95 32.53 38.16
C THR A 295 14.34 32.77 39.53
N ASP A 296 13.07 33.15 39.60
CA ASP A 296 12.37 33.45 40.86
C ASP A 296 12.20 32.17 41.70
N THR A 297 11.81 31.05 41.07
CA THR A 297 11.74 29.75 41.75
C THR A 297 13.11 29.22 42.18
N LYS A 298 14.20 29.51 41.46
CA LYS A 298 15.57 29.22 41.92
C LYS A 298 15.95 30.05 43.14
N GLN A 299 15.61 31.35 43.18
CA GLN A 299 15.83 32.20 44.35
C GLN A 299 15.00 31.73 45.56
N LEU A 300 13.72 31.40 45.36
CA LEU A 300 12.85 30.83 46.40
C LEU A 300 13.41 29.52 46.96
N ARG A 301 13.91 28.61 46.10
CA ARG A 301 14.59 27.38 46.55
C ARG A 301 15.84 27.69 47.35
N SER A 302 16.71 28.58 46.88
CA SER A 302 17.92 29.02 47.61
C SER A 302 17.59 29.61 48.99
N ASN A 303 16.54 30.44 49.08
CA ASN A 303 16.09 31.00 50.36
C ASN A 303 15.48 29.91 51.26
N THR A 304 14.75 28.95 50.70
CA THR A 304 14.19 27.81 51.45
C THR A 304 15.30 26.91 52.00
N ASP A 305 16.33 26.62 51.21
CA ASP A 305 17.51 25.86 51.63
C ASP A 305 18.33 26.63 52.69
N ALA A 306 18.41 27.95 52.60
CA ALA A 306 19.04 28.78 53.64
C ALA A 306 18.25 28.73 54.96
N MET A 307 16.93 28.89 54.92
CA MET A 307 16.05 28.71 56.10
C MET A 307 16.14 27.28 56.65
N ARG A 308 16.24 26.27 55.79
CA ARG A 308 16.39 24.88 56.21
C ARG A 308 17.70 24.66 56.97
N ARG A 309 18.82 25.21 56.50
CA ARG A 309 20.10 25.16 57.23
C ARG A 309 20.02 25.87 58.59
N GLN A 310 19.31 26.99 58.66
CA GLN A 310 19.05 27.68 59.94
C GLN A 310 18.20 26.83 60.90
N LEU A 311 17.18 26.14 60.38
CA LEU A 311 16.39 25.17 61.14
C LEU A 311 17.24 23.97 61.58
N ASP A 312 18.07 23.40 60.72
CA ASP A 312 18.97 22.29 61.05
C ASP A 312 19.99 22.69 62.13
N ASP A 313 20.50 23.93 62.11
CA ASP A 313 21.41 24.44 63.15
C ASP A 313 20.69 24.78 64.47
N LEU A 314 19.44 25.27 64.40
CA LEU A 314 18.57 25.38 65.58
C LEU A 314 18.22 24.01 66.15
N GLU A 315 17.93 23.02 65.30
CA GLU A 315 17.66 21.65 65.72
C GLU A 315 18.91 21.02 66.35
N LYS A 316 20.10 21.17 65.75
CA LYS A 316 21.35 20.74 66.39
C LYS A 316 21.56 21.40 67.75
N ARG A 317 21.27 22.71 67.89
CA ARG A 317 21.32 23.43 69.18
C ARG A 317 20.32 22.85 70.18
N ILE A 318 19.08 22.62 69.76
CA ILE A 318 18.04 21.97 70.58
C ILE A 318 18.46 20.56 70.97
N GLN A 319 19.01 19.75 70.05
CA GLN A 319 19.53 18.42 70.34
C GLN A 319 20.74 18.46 71.29
N THR A 320 21.63 19.45 71.23
CA THR A 320 22.67 19.61 72.25
C THR A 320 22.11 20.03 73.61
N MET A 321 21.11 20.91 73.66
CA MET A 321 20.42 21.24 74.91
C MET A 321 19.67 20.02 75.46
N ALA A 322 18.97 19.26 74.61
CA ALA A 322 18.27 18.04 74.96
C ALA A 322 19.23 16.94 75.42
N ARG A 323 20.41 16.77 74.82
CA ARG A 323 21.44 15.86 75.33
C ARG A 323 21.99 16.30 76.68
N ASN A 324 22.22 17.60 76.87
CA ASN A 324 22.61 18.16 78.17
C ASN A 324 21.49 17.99 79.24
N GLN A 325 20.23 17.94 78.80
CA GLN A 325 19.06 17.73 79.65
C GLN A 325 18.79 16.23 79.90
N ASP A 326 19.01 15.34 78.94
CA ASP A 326 18.99 13.87 79.10
C ASP A 326 20.09 13.39 80.05
N HIS A 327 21.24 14.08 80.08
CA HIS A 327 22.26 13.88 81.11
C HIS A 327 21.78 14.23 82.53
N LEU A 328 20.71 15.02 82.68
CA LEU A 328 20.05 15.31 83.96
C LEU A 328 18.84 14.39 84.22
N TYR A 329 18.14 13.93 83.17
CA TYR A 329 16.91 13.14 83.30
C TYR A 329 17.11 11.61 83.27
N ARG A 330 18.25 11.07 82.83
CA ARG A 330 18.60 9.63 82.96
C ARG A 330 18.87 9.16 84.41
N ALA A 331 18.44 9.93 85.41
CA ALA A 331 18.48 9.56 86.82
C ALA A 331 17.14 9.04 87.38
N GLN A 332 16.00 9.14 86.65
CA GLN A 332 14.69 8.68 87.16
C GLN A 332 13.77 8.03 86.09
N ASN A 333 13.62 6.70 86.23
CA ASN A 333 12.50 5.78 85.94
C ASN A 333 11.51 5.96 84.76
N GLU A 334 11.47 4.90 83.93
CA GLU A 334 10.32 4.03 83.56
C GLU A 334 8.94 4.55 83.04
N MET A 335 8.50 3.85 81.96
CA MET A 335 7.17 3.27 81.68
C MET A 335 6.07 3.96 80.81
N VAL A 336 5.62 3.18 79.79
CA VAL A 336 4.25 3.07 79.18
C VAL A 336 3.87 3.96 77.95
N ILE A 337 2.88 3.48 77.17
CA ILE A 337 2.52 3.72 75.73
C ILE A 337 0.96 3.89 75.61
N PRO A 338 0.19 3.84 74.46
CA PRO A 338 0.54 3.72 73.01
C PRO A 338 0.19 4.82 71.92
N PRO A 339 -1.05 5.05 71.39
CA PRO A 339 -1.28 5.44 69.95
C PRO A 339 -1.84 6.89 69.76
N PRO A 340 -2.26 7.41 68.55
CA PRO A 340 -2.52 6.77 67.24
C PRO A 340 -1.98 7.53 65.97
N ALA A 341 -2.73 7.55 64.85
CA ALA A 341 -2.40 8.08 63.51
C ALA A 341 -3.69 8.51 62.74
N PRO A 342 -3.69 8.77 61.40
CA PRO A 342 -2.92 9.67 60.51
C PRO A 342 -3.83 10.78 59.87
N PRO A 343 -3.39 11.63 58.90
CA PRO A 343 -3.77 11.37 57.50
C PRO A 343 -2.88 11.93 56.34
N LEU A 344 -2.97 11.23 55.18
CA LEU A 344 -3.10 11.68 53.78
C LEU A 344 -2.20 12.77 53.10
N ALA A 345 -1.52 12.30 52.04
CA ALA A 345 -1.42 12.87 50.68
C ALA A 345 -0.64 14.17 50.37
N PRO A 346 0.24 14.10 49.35
CA PRO A 346 0.51 15.19 48.41
C PRO A 346 -0.04 14.86 47.00
N VAL A 347 -0.84 15.79 46.46
CA VAL A 347 -1.27 15.89 45.04
C VAL A 347 -0.39 16.99 44.43
N GLU A 348 0.59 16.60 43.61
CA GLU A 348 0.54 16.66 42.14
C GLU A 348 0.92 18.04 41.59
N LEU A 349 2.03 18.09 40.86
CA LEU A 349 2.39 19.16 39.94
C LEU A 349 2.88 18.50 38.65
N GLU A 350 2.02 18.54 37.64
CA GLU A 350 2.40 18.53 36.21
C GLU A 350 3.60 19.47 35.97
N PRO A 351 4.48 19.14 35.02
CA PRO A 351 4.35 19.88 33.77
C PRO A 351 4.74 19.15 32.47
N LEU A 352 3.94 19.43 31.44
CA LEU A 352 4.30 19.58 30.03
C LEU A 352 4.86 18.34 29.30
N LYS A 353 4.18 17.96 28.22
CA LYS A 353 4.60 18.38 26.86
C LYS A 353 3.54 18.08 25.81
N GLU A 354 2.97 19.15 25.26
CA GLU A 354 2.16 19.13 24.04
C GLU A 354 3.00 19.69 22.89
N ALA A 355 3.48 18.83 21.99
CA ALA A 355 3.99 19.19 20.67
C ALA A 355 4.32 17.92 19.85
N GLN A 356 3.41 17.50 18.98
CA GLN A 356 3.67 17.15 17.57
C GLN A 356 2.39 16.60 16.92
N ARG A 357 1.77 17.43 16.07
CA ARG A 357 0.81 17.04 15.04
C ARG A 357 1.46 17.26 13.67
N TYR A 358 0.80 16.75 12.63
CA TYR A 358 1.25 16.62 11.23
C TYR A 358 2.24 15.45 11.03
N GLY A 359 1.96 14.50 10.14
CA GLY A 359 0.76 14.34 9.32
C GLY A 359 0.62 12.93 8.74
N GLY A 360 -0.61 12.57 8.37
CA GLY A 360 -0.92 11.29 7.73
C GLY A 360 -2.08 11.46 6.77
N LEU A 361 -1.81 11.26 5.48
CA LEU A 361 -2.77 11.31 4.38
C LEU A 361 -2.17 10.50 3.22
N LEU A 362 -3.01 9.71 2.53
CA LEU A 362 -2.69 8.86 1.36
C LEU A 362 -1.86 7.59 1.72
N LEU A 363 -2.15 6.38 1.22
CA LEU A 363 -3.08 5.94 0.17
C LEU A 363 -3.78 4.62 0.54
N SER A 364 -5.04 4.51 0.13
CA SER A 364 -5.84 3.28 0.21
C SER A 364 -5.68 2.43 -1.05
N TYR A 365 -5.18 1.19 -0.94
CA TYR A 365 -5.51 0.04 -1.83
C TYR A 365 -4.84 -1.27 -1.35
N PRO A 366 -5.53 -2.11 -0.54
CA PRO A 366 -5.22 -3.54 -0.54
C PRO A 366 -6.44 -4.44 -0.25
N VAL A 367 -6.94 -5.21 -1.24
CA VAL A 367 -8.01 -6.22 -0.98
C VAL A 367 -7.71 -7.62 -1.54
N HIS A 368 -6.74 -7.81 -2.45
CA HIS A 368 -6.50 -9.12 -3.09
C HIS A 368 -5.10 -9.74 -2.93
N LEU A 369 -4.12 -9.03 -2.37
CA LEU A 369 -2.76 -9.57 -2.12
C LEU A 369 -2.49 -9.93 -0.65
N THR A 370 -3.09 -9.22 0.31
CA THR A 370 -2.89 -9.46 1.76
C THR A 370 -3.35 -10.86 2.21
N GLN A 371 -4.40 -11.41 1.62
CA GLN A 371 -4.83 -12.80 1.90
C GLN A 371 -3.84 -13.89 1.43
N PHE A 372 -2.91 -13.59 0.51
CA PHE A 372 -1.91 -14.55 0.04
C PHE A 372 -0.68 -14.68 0.96
N VAL A 373 -0.46 -13.73 1.87
CA VAL A 373 0.76 -13.64 2.68
C VAL A 373 0.65 -14.39 4.02
N ILE A 374 -0.56 -14.55 4.56
CA ILE A 374 -0.79 -14.98 5.96
C ILE A 374 -0.56 -16.50 6.21
N GLN A 375 -0.31 -17.31 5.17
CA GLN A 375 -0.21 -18.78 5.29
C GLN A 375 1.22 -19.38 5.36
N ALA A 376 2.27 -18.57 5.58
CA ALA A 376 3.65 -19.05 5.72
C ALA A 376 4.26 -18.59 7.06
N THR A 377 4.10 -19.37 8.12
CA THR A 377 4.28 -18.92 9.52
C THR A 377 5.57 -19.35 10.23
N ASP A 378 6.49 -20.04 9.55
CA ASP A 378 7.71 -20.62 10.19
C ASP A 378 9.04 -19.97 9.72
N LEU A 379 8.99 -18.87 8.98
CA LEU A 379 10.18 -18.15 8.50
C LEU A 379 10.02 -16.65 8.77
N ASP A 380 10.87 -16.09 9.64
CA ASP A 380 10.98 -14.65 9.91
C ASP A 380 11.65 -13.92 8.72
N VAL A 381 10.95 -13.86 7.58
CA VAL A 381 11.47 -13.33 6.31
C VAL A 381 10.60 -12.22 5.78
N SER A 382 11.19 -11.24 5.06
CA SER A 382 10.40 -10.14 4.52
C SER A 382 9.40 -10.65 3.45
N PRO A 383 8.22 -10.02 3.30
CA PRO A 383 7.24 -10.42 2.30
C PRO A 383 7.79 -10.43 0.86
N GLY A 384 8.75 -9.56 0.55
CA GLY A 384 9.46 -9.54 -0.73
C GLY A 384 10.30 -10.81 -0.97
N VAL A 385 11.00 -11.30 0.06
CA VAL A 385 11.76 -12.56 0.00
C VAL A 385 10.83 -13.75 -0.25
N TYR A 386 9.70 -13.82 0.47
CA TYR A 386 8.70 -14.86 0.24
C TYR A 386 8.09 -14.78 -1.17
N LEU A 387 7.70 -13.59 -1.64
CA LEU A 387 7.16 -13.41 -2.99
C LEU A 387 8.16 -13.84 -4.06
N PHE A 388 9.44 -13.47 -3.91
CA PHE A 388 10.50 -13.87 -4.84
C PHE A 388 10.59 -15.40 -4.96
N PHE A 389 10.69 -16.14 -3.86
CA PHE A 389 10.74 -17.61 -3.87
C PHE A 389 9.42 -18.29 -4.26
N ARG A 390 8.31 -17.55 -4.39
CA ARG A 390 7.05 -18.07 -4.97
C ARG A 390 7.02 -17.93 -6.49
N LEU A 391 7.77 -16.99 -7.06
CA LEU A 391 7.89 -16.76 -8.50
C LEU A 391 9.09 -17.50 -9.11
N PHE A 392 10.18 -17.68 -8.35
CA PHE A 392 11.43 -18.25 -8.82
C PHE A 392 11.86 -19.50 -8.05
N ASP A 393 12.30 -20.50 -8.79
CA ASP A 393 13.02 -21.67 -8.27
C ASP A 393 14.51 -21.37 -8.15
N VAL A 394 15.17 -21.97 -7.15
CA VAL A 394 16.60 -21.77 -6.88
C VAL A 394 17.44 -22.71 -7.75
N VAL A 395 18.25 -22.16 -8.65
CA VAL A 395 19.16 -22.94 -9.51
C VAL A 395 20.52 -23.08 -8.83
N GLU A 396 21.13 -21.95 -8.46
CA GLU A 396 22.43 -21.92 -7.79
C GLU A 396 22.47 -20.84 -6.71
N VAL A 397 23.20 -21.12 -5.63
CA VAL A 397 23.47 -20.18 -4.53
C VAL A 397 24.90 -20.44 -4.08
N GLN A 398 25.65 -19.36 -3.92
CA GLN A 398 27.03 -19.32 -3.47
C GLN A 398 27.10 -18.35 -2.28
N ARG A 399 27.34 -18.85 -1.06
CA ARG A 399 27.41 -18.02 0.17
C ARG A 399 28.81 -17.48 0.49
N SER A 400 29.84 -17.84 -0.28
CA SER A 400 31.16 -17.20 -0.18
C SER A 400 31.07 -15.73 -0.60
N VAL A 401 31.61 -14.80 0.17
CA VAL A 401 31.53 -13.36 -0.12
C VAL A 401 32.32 -13.02 -1.40
N PRO A 402 31.76 -12.23 -2.35
CA PRO A 402 30.39 -11.70 -2.38
C PRO A 402 29.37 -12.81 -2.70
N GLN A 403 28.31 -12.90 -1.89
CA GLN A 403 27.28 -13.93 -2.08
C GLN A 403 26.59 -13.73 -3.42
N ARG A 404 26.28 -14.83 -4.12
CA ARG A 404 25.65 -14.82 -5.44
C ARG A 404 24.56 -15.87 -5.55
N GLY A 405 23.55 -15.57 -6.37
CA GLY A 405 22.46 -16.48 -6.66
C GLY A 405 22.04 -16.45 -8.13
N HIS A 406 21.52 -17.59 -8.58
CA HIS A 406 20.95 -17.83 -9.89
C HIS A 406 19.59 -18.50 -9.70
N PHE A 407 18.56 -17.89 -10.28
CA PHE A 407 17.16 -18.24 -10.05
C PHE A 407 16.44 -18.37 -11.40
N ARG A 408 15.45 -19.27 -11.50
CA ARG A 408 14.67 -19.50 -12.72
C ARG A 408 13.19 -19.25 -12.45
N LEU A 409 12.52 -18.51 -13.33
CA LEU A 409 11.08 -18.24 -13.20
C LEU A 409 10.31 -19.56 -13.33
N ASN A 410 9.56 -19.90 -12.29
CA ASN A 410 8.87 -21.19 -12.22
C ASN A 410 7.51 -21.13 -12.93
N ALA A 411 6.81 -22.27 -12.99
CA ALA A 411 5.52 -22.35 -13.68
C ALA A 411 4.47 -21.38 -13.13
N ARG A 412 4.47 -21.13 -11.82
CA ARG A 412 3.57 -20.17 -11.16
C ARG A 412 4.02 -18.73 -11.42
N GLY A 413 5.32 -18.46 -11.37
CA GLY A 413 5.91 -17.17 -11.75
C GLY A 413 5.51 -16.76 -13.16
N ARG A 414 5.65 -17.66 -14.13
CA ARG A 414 5.18 -17.46 -15.52
C ARG A 414 3.69 -17.11 -15.57
N GLN A 415 2.82 -17.86 -14.90
CA GLN A 415 1.38 -17.56 -14.86
C GLN A 415 1.06 -16.18 -14.28
N VAL A 416 1.71 -15.79 -13.17
CA VAL A 416 1.52 -14.48 -12.52
C VAL A 416 1.99 -13.35 -13.44
N VAL A 417 3.17 -13.48 -14.06
CA VAL A 417 3.71 -12.49 -15.02
C VAL A 417 2.78 -12.33 -16.21
N SER A 418 2.34 -13.43 -16.85
CA SER A 418 1.44 -13.39 -18.00
C SER A 418 0.06 -12.80 -17.66
N ALA A 419 -0.51 -13.14 -16.50
CA ALA A 419 -1.80 -12.60 -16.06
C ALA A 419 -1.72 -11.10 -15.78
N LEU A 420 -0.74 -10.65 -15.00
CA LEU A 420 -0.56 -9.22 -14.69
C LEU A 420 -0.22 -8.39 -15.93
N TRP A 421 0.50 -8.95 -16.90
CA TRP A 421 0.74 -8.29 -18.19
C TRP A 421 -0.58 -8.07 -18.96
N GLY A 422 -1.36 -9.15 -19.13
CA GLY A 422 -2.63 -9.10 -19.83
C GLY A 422 -3.69 -8.25 -19.14
N ASP A 423 -3.71 -8.20 -17.81
CA ASP A 423 -4.76 -7.51 -17.07
C ASP A 423 -4.45 -6.11 -16.56
N LEU A 424 -3.18 -5.82 -16.22
CA LEU A 424 -2.75 -4.58 -15.59
C LEU A 424 -1.89 -3.72 -16.53
N LEU A 425 -0.74 -4.24 -16.97
CA LEU A 425 0.26 -3.43 -17.68
C LEU A 425 -0.17 -3.03 -19.09
N SER A 426 -0.80 -3.93 -19.85
CA SER A 426 -1.34 -3.61 -21.19
C SER A 426 -2.46 -2.56 -21.21
N LYS A 427 -2.98 -2.16 -20.04
CA LYS A 427 -4.10 -1.22 -19.87
C LYS A 427 -3.72 0.03 -19.08
N LEU A 428 -2.48 0.13 -18.57
CA LEU A 428 -2.03 1.30 -17.82
C LEU A 428 -1.74 2.47 -18.78
N PRO A 429 -2.19 3.70 -18.47
CA PRO A 429 -1.91 4.85 -19.33
C PRO A 429 -0.40 5.09 -19.45
N TYR A 430 0.11 5.12 -20.68
CA TYR A 430 1.53 5.16 -21.04
C TYR A 430 2.33 6.41 -20.61
N HIS A 431 1.80 7.25 -19.70
CA HIS A 431 2.50 8.42 -19.17
C HIS A 431 3.70 8.08 -18.27
N PHE A 432 3.82 6.84 -17.78
CA PHE A 432 5.06 6.33 -17.16
C PHE A 432 6.09 5.82 -18.19
N PHE A 433 5.71 5.67 -19.46
CA PHE A 433 6.47 5.02 -20.53
C PHE A 433 6.50 5.88 -21.80
N ILE A 434 6.70 7.20 -21.65
CA ILE A 434 6.48 8.21 -22.71
C ILE A 434 7.26 7.93 -24.01
N ASP A 435 8.41 7.25 -23.96
CA ASP A 435 9.25 6.89 -25.12
C ASP A 435 9.13 5.41 -25.57
N CYS A 436 8.04 4.71 -25.19
CA CYS A 436 7.87 3.27 -25.46
C CYS A 436 6.96 2.92 -26.65
N SER A 437 6.87 3.76 -27.68
CA SER A 437 6.22 3.41 -28.97
C SER A 437 6.80 2.13 -29.61
N TRP A 438 8.04 1.78 -29.26
CA TRP A 438 8.66 0.53 -29.63
C TRP A 438 8.08 -0.70 -28.90
N LEU A 439 7.48 -0.58 -27.71
CA LEU A 439 6.80 -1.70 -27.03
C LEU A 439 5.51 -2.10 -27.76
N GLU A 440 4.72 -1.11 -28.19
CA GLU A 440 3.47 -1.32 -28.93
C GLU A 440 3.75 -1.98 -30.29
N ALA A 441 4.77 -1.51 -31.01
CA ALA A 441 5.21 -2.10 -32.28
C ALA A 441 5.65 -3.58 -32.18
N GLN A 442 5.89 -4.09 -30.95
CA GLN A 442 6.34 -5.45 -30.68
C GLN A 442 5.21 -6.37 -30.20
N SER A 443 4.16 -5.84 -29.57
CA SER A 443 2.99 -6.62 -29.15
C SER A 443 2.02 -6.87 -30.31
N GLU A 444 1.85 -5.91 -31.22
CA GLU A 444 0.85 -5.99 -32.30
C GLU A 444 1.24 -6.92 -33.47
N ARG A 445 2.54 -7.03 -33.78
CA ARG A 445 2.98 -7.60 -35.08
C ARG A 445 2.74 -9.09 -35.32
N ASN A 446 2.43 -9.89 -34.29
CA ASN A 446 2.44 -11.36 -34.41
C ASN A 446 1.27 -12.10 -33.73
N GLY A 447 0.24 -11.42 -33.22
CA GLY A 447 -0.96 -12.06 -32.66
C GLY A 447 -0.77 -12.86 -31.35
N PHE A 448 0.45 -12.92 -30.82
CA PHE A 448 0.77 -13.42 -29.49
C PHE A 448 1.23 -12.26 -28.62
N CYS A 449 0.68 -12.11 -27.41
CA CYS A 449 1.17 -11.15 -26.42
C CYS A 449 2.59 -11.52 -25.96
N ARG A 450 3.60 -11.07 -26.70
CA ARG A 450 5.01 -11.15 -26.32
C ARG A 450 5.26 -10.11 -25.23
N VAL A 451 5.82 -10.52 -24.09
CA VAL A 451 6.22 -9.62 -23.01
C VAL A 451 7.68 -9.26 -23.23
N PRO A 452 8.04 -7.99 -23.47
CA PRO A 452 9.43 -7.62 -23.68
C PRO A 452 10.22 -7.76 -22.37
N PRO A 453 11.53 -8.06 -22.42
CA PRO A 453 12.35 -8.27 -21.23
C PRO A 453 12.29 -7.10 -20.24
N LEU A 454 12.26 -5.87 -20.76
CA LEU A 454 12.09 -4.65 -19.95
C LEU A 454 10.75 -4.60 -19.20
N GLY A 455 9.67 -5.07 -19.81
CA GLY A 455 8.36 -5.17 -19.16
C GLY A 455 8.34 -6.21 -18.04
N ILE A 456 9.12 -7.28 -18.18
CA ILE A 456 9.34 -8.28 -17.11
C ILE A 456 10.16 -7.66 -15.97
N CYS A 457 11.26 -6.96 -16.27
CA CYS A 457 12.04 -6.24 -15.26
C CYS A 457 11.18 -5.23 -14.50
N HIS A 458 10.39 -4.41 -15.20
CA HIS A 458 9.51 -3.43 -14.56
C HIS A 458 8.44 -4.11 -13.70
N LEU A 459 7.76 -5.16 -14.18
CA LEU A 459 6.78 -5.89 -13.38
C LEU A 459 7.40 -6.46 -12.09
N LEU A 460 8.58 -7.09 -12.20
CA LEU A 460 9.29 -7.67 -11.07
C LEU A 460 9.73 -6.58 -10.07
N THR A 461 10.28 -5.46 -10.55
CA THR A 461 10.60 -4.31 -9.72
C THR A 461 9.35 -3.77 -9.03
N THR A 462 8.26 -3.49 -9.76
CA THR A 462 7.02 -2.98 -9.16
C THR A 462 6.45 -3.94 -8.12
N LEU A 463 6.42 -5.24 -8.37
CA LEU A 463 5.92 -6.23 -7.39
C LEU A 463 6.76 -6.29 -6.11
N LEU A 464 8.09 -6.18 -6.23
CA LEU A 464 8.99 -6.21 -5.08
C LEU A 464 9.03 -4.86 -4.34
N VAL A 465 9.06 -3.73 -5.08
CA VAL A 465 9.08 -2.37 -4.52
C VAL A 465 7.72 -1.95 -3.96
N TRP A 466 6.59 -2.45 -4.47
CA TRP A 466 5.28 -2.26 -3.82
C TRP A 466 5.24 -2.90 -2.43
N HIS A 467 6.01 -3.97 -2.20
CA HIS A 467 6.13 -4.59 -0.89
C HIS A 467 7.11 -3.88 0.06
N THR A 468 8.15 -3.20 -0.45
CA THR A 468 9.02 -2.33 0.38
C THR A 468 8.46 -0.92 0.57
N SER A 469 7.62 -0.41 -0.35
CA SER A 469 7.01 0.93 -0.22
C SER A 469 6.01 1.03 0.94
N ALA A 470 5.44 -0.10 1.38
CA ALA A 470 4.72 -0.20 2.64
C ALA A 470 5.59 0.24 3.84
N ILE A 471 6.91 0.03 3.78
CA ILE A 471 7.90 0.48 4.79
C ILE A 471 8.30 1.95 4.51
N ALA A 472 8.51 2.32 3.24
CA ALA A 472 8.86 3.68 2.82
C ALA A 472 7.74 4.73 3.07
N SER A 473 6.51 4.31 3.35
CA SER A 473 5.38 5.17 3.75
C SER A 473 5.65 6.06 4.97
N ASN A 474 6.73 5.82 5.72
CA ASN A 474 7.18 6.64 6.84
C ASN A 474 8.16 7.78 6.45
N ALA A 475 8.56 7.89 5.18
CA ALA A 475 9.51 8.92 4.71
C ALA A 475 8.77 10.15 4.11
N PRO A 476 8.98 11.37 4.65
CA PRO A 476 8.18 12.55 4.25
C PRO A 476 8.40 13.03 2.81
N ASP A 477 9.52 12.67 2.17
CA ASP A 477 9.85 13.00 0.77
C ASP A 477 9.78 11.78 -0.18
N GLY A 478 9.03 10.74 0.20
CA GLY A 478 9.16 9.39 -0.34
C GLY A 478 8.97 9.19 -1.86
N ALA A 479 8.26 10.07 -2.57
CA ALA A 479 7.95 9.89 -3.99
C ALA A 479 9.21 9.80 -4.87
N ASN A 480 10.09 10.80 -4.78
CA ASN A 480 11.33 10.84 -5.58
C ASN A 480 12.28 9.69 -5.24
N VAL A 481 12.28 9.25 -3.98
CA VAL A 481 13.12 8.15 -3.49
C VAL A 481 12.64 6.81 -4.03
N VAL A 482 11.33 6.57 -4.08
CA VAL A 482 10.76 5.36 -4.66
C VAL A 482 11.05 5.27 -6.17
N ASP A 483 10.94 6.38 -6.91
CA ASP A 483 11.26 6.40 -8.33
C ASP A 483 12.76 6.15 -8.60
N GLU A 484 13.66 6.76 -7.80
CA GLU A 484 15.11 6.53 -7.91
C GLU A 484 15.49 5.07 -7.56
N ILE A 485 14.85 4.48 -6.55
CA ILE A 485 15.02 3.06 -6.21
C ILE A 485 14.49 2.18 -7.34
N MET A 486 13.26 2.40 -7.84
CA MET A 486 12.70 1.61 -8.94
C MET A 486 13.61 1.65 -10.18
N GLN A 487 14.12 2.82 -10.56
CA GLN A 487 15.02 2.94 -11.71
C GLN A 487 16.30 2.12 -11.52
N LYS A 488 16.98 2.26 -10.36
CA LYS A 488 18.19 1.47 -10.04
C LYS A 488 17.93 -0.04 -10.04
N CYS A 489 16.76 -0.46 -9.54
CA CYS A 489 16.37 -1.86 -9.50
C CYS A 489 16.06 -2.42 -10.89
N ILE A 490 15.42 -1.62 -11.76
CA ILE A 490 15.20 -1.95 -13.18
C ILE A 490 16.54 -2.10 -13.89
N ASP A 491 17.45 -1.13 -13.77
CA ASP A 491 18.78 -1.17 -14.41
C ASP A 491 19.60 -2.38 -13.95
N ALA A 492 19.54 -2.70 -12.65
CA ALA A 492 20.22 -3.85 -12.07
C ALA A 492 19.58 -5.20 -12.45
N LEU A 493 18.27 -5.24 -12.76
CA LEU A 493 17.59 -6.43 -13.29
C LEU A 493 17.80 -6.61 -14.79
N ILE A 494 17.79 -5.55 -15.61
CA ILE A 494 18.08 -5.61 -17.06
C ILE A 494 19.43 -6.27 -17.30
N THR A 495 20.44 -5.93 -16.49
CA THR A 495 21.80 -6.49 -16.59
C THR A 495 21.94 -7.93 -16.08
N ARG A 496 20.91 -8.49 -15.42
CA ARG A 496 20.91 -9.82 -14.78
C ARG A 496 19.85 -10.78 -15.30
N LEU A 497 18.82 -10.28 -16.00
CA LEU A 497 17.78 -11.09 -16.61
C LEU A 497 18.30 -11.75 -17.90
N VAL A 498 18.43 -13.07 -17.87
CA VAL A 498 18.87 -13.89 -19.00
C VAL A 498 17.67 -14.71 -19.48
N ILE A 499 17.38 -14.65 -20.77
CA ILE A 499 16.30 -15.42 -21.37
C ILE A 499 16.89 -16.47 -22.29
N LYS A 500 16.64 -17.73 -21.98
CA LYS A 500 17.09 -18.88 -22.76
C LYS A 500 15.96 -19.36 -23.65
N LEU A 501 16.10 -19.08 -24.94
CA LEU A 501 15.24 -19.63 -25.99
C LEU A 501 15.61 -21.11 -26.23
N PRO A 502 14.62 -22.00 -26.48
CA PRO A 502 14.91 -23.39 -26.81
C PRO A 502 15.71 -23.48 -28.13
N ALA A 503 16.74 -24.32 -28.16
CA ALA A 503 17.77 -24.36 -29.22
C ALA A 503 17.31 -24.90 -30.60
N GLY A 504 16.01 -24.84 -30.91
CA GLY A 504 15.43 -25.33 -32.17
C GLY A 504 14.68 -24.23 -32.91
N LYS A 505 15.18 -23.89 -34.11
CA LYS A 505 14.60 -22.94 -35.10
C LYS A 505 14.90 -21.44 -34.88
N HIS A 506 16.14 -21.05 -34.61
CA HIS A 506 16.59 -19.73 -35.05
C HIS A 506 16.69 -19.72 -36.58
N ARG A 507 15.72 -19.08 -37.24
CA ARG A 507 15.86 -18.56 -38.61
C ARG A 507 16.33 -17.11 -38.46
N GLU A 508 17.24 -16.68 -39.33
CA GLU A 508 17.95 -15.39 -39.21
C GLU A 508 16.99 -14.19 -39.34
N SER A 509 16.55 -13.68 -38.19
CA SER A 509 15.63 -12.56 -38.01
C SER A 509 16.21 -11.72 -36.87
N GLU A 510 16.87 -10.60 -37.21
CA GLU A 510 17.77 -9.86 -36.30
C GLU A 510 17.08 -9.17 -35.11
N HIS A 511 15.74 -9.21 -35.04
CA HIS A 511 14.95 -8.53 -34.00
C HIS A 511 13.85 -9.44 -33.41
N ASP A 512 14.10 -10.74 -33.30
CA ASP A 512 13.12 -11.66 -32.71
C ASP A 512 13.00 -11.48 -31.18
N LEU A 513 11.96 -10.75 -30.81
CA LEU A 513 11.60 -10.53 -29.42
C LEU A 513 11.00 -11.77 -28.79
N VAL A 514 11.42 -12.02 -27.56
CA VAL A 514 11.00 -13.15 -26.74
C VAL A 514 9.47 -13.22 -26.67
N ALA A 515 8.90 -14.26 -27.25
CA ALA A 515 7.59 -14.72 -26.83
C ALA A 515 7.75 -15.39 -25.46
N LEU A 516 6.91 -15.02 -24.49
CA LEU A 516 6.74 -15.77 -23.26
C LEU A 516 5.91 -17.03 -23.56
N ASP A 517 6.40 -17.86 -24.49
CA ASP A 517 5.86 -19.20 -24.68
C ASP A 517 6.13 -20.04 -23.41
N GLY A 518 5.32 -21.07 -23.20
CA GLY A 518 5.45 -21.94 -22.01
C GLY A 518 6.76 -22.75 -21.97
N THR A 519 7.63 -22.57 -22.96
CA THR A 519 8.90 -23.28 -23.19
C THR A 519 10.15 -22.43 -22.99
N SER A 520 10.01 -21.11 -22.86
CA SER A 520 11.14 -20.19 -22.64
C SER A 520 11.54 -20.16 -21.16
N ASP A 521 12.82 -20.40 -20.90
CA ASP A 521 13.38 -20.35 -19.55
C ASP A 521 13.92 -18.94 -19.27
N ILE A 522 13.24 -18.25 -18.36
CA ILE A 522 13.66 -16.95 -17.85
C ILE A 522 14.47 -17.19 -16.58
N GLU A 523 15.70 -16.70 -16.56
CA GLU A 523 16.63 -16.83 -15.45
C GLU A 523 17.10 -15.44 -14.99
N VAL A 524 17.32 -15.27 -13.69
CA VAL A 524 17.99 -14.09 -13.13
C VAL A 524 19.34 -14.57 -12.60
N VAL A 525 20.42 -14.12 -13.24
CA VAL A 525 21.78 -14.61 -13.04
C VAL A 525 22.60 -13.54 -12.33
N GLY A 526 23.36 -13.92 -11.31
CA GLY A 526 24.26 -13.00 -10.62
C GLY A 526 23.55 -11.98 -9.73
N LEU A 527 22.41 -12.36 -9.12
CA LEU A 527 21.89 -11.61 -7.97
C LEU A 527 22.92 -11.69 -6.86
N ASP A 528 23.37 -10.54 -6.38
CA ASP A 528 24.46 -10.41 -5.40
C ASP A 528 23.98 -9.69 -4.13
N THR A 529 24.85 -9.61 -3.12
CA THR A 529 24.56 -8.91 -1.86
C THR A 529 24.21 -7.44 -2.04
N ALA A 530 24.67 -6.77 -3.10
CA ALA A 530 24.37 -5.37 -3.34
C ALA A 530 22.94 -5.20 -3.89
N TRP A 531 22.51 -6.07 -4.80
CA TRP A 531 21.12 -6.10 -5.28
C TRP A 531 20.14 -6.49 -4.16
N VAL A 532 20.49 -7.50 -3.35
CA VAL A 532 19.67 -7.92 -2.21
C VAL A 532 19.51 -6.80 -1.17
N ALA A 533 20.57 -6.03 -0.90
CA ALA A 533 20.51 -4.87 -0.03
C ALA A 533 19.71 -3.71 -0.63
N LEU A 534 19.85 -3.43 -1.94
CA LEU A 534 19.08 -2.41 -2.67
C LEU A 534 17.56 -2.69 -2.62
N MET A 535 17.18 -3.97 -2.55
CA MET A 535 15.79 -4.43 -2.47
C MET A 535 15.29 -4.67 -1.03
N GLU A 536 16.10 -4.38 0.00
CA GLU A 536 15.79 -4.64 1.43
C GLU A 536 15.35 -6.10 1.71
N LEU A 537 15.99 -7.06 1.01
CA LEU A 537 15.66 -8.48 1.08
C LEU A 537 16.47 -9.19 2.17
N ASP A 538 16.22 -8.84 3.43
CA ASP A 538 16.89 -9.43 4.58
C ASP A 538 16.75 -10.96 4.64
N GLY A 539 17.87 -11.64 4.97
CA GLY A 539 17.92 -13.10 5.06
C GLY A 539 17.85 -13.85 3.73
N PHE A 540 17.73 -13.17 2.57
CA PHE A 540 17.51 -13.79 1.25
C PHE A 540 18.40 -15.00 0.95
N PHE A 541 19.72 -14.88 1.09
CA PHE A 541 20.65 -15.96 0.80
C PHE A 541 20.62 -17.12 1.82
N GLU A 542 20.15 -16.89 3.04
CA GLU A 542 19.91 -17.96 4.01
C GLU A 542 18.69 -18.80 3.62
N VAL A 543 17.62 -18.14 3.20
CA VAL A 543 16.40 -18.80 2.69
C VAL A 543 16.69 -19.52 1.39
N ALA A 544 17.43 -18.90 0.47
CA ALA A 544 17.83 -19.49 -0.81
C ALA A 544 18.60 -20.81 -0.61
N GLU A 545 19.55 -20.84 0.34
CA GLU A 545 20.30 -22.06 0.66
C GLU A 545 19.41 -23.12 1.33
N LYS A 546 18.55 -22.74 2.30
CA LYS A 546 17.60 -23.68 2.92
C LYS A 546 16.65 -24.30 1.90
N LEU A 547 16.20 -23.54 0.90
CA LEU A 547 15.35 -24.04 -0.20
C LEU A 547 16.12 -24.93 -1.18
N LYS A 548 17.37 -24.58 -1.52
CA LYS A 548 18.27 -25.42 -2.34
C LYS A 548 18.62 -26.75 -1.64
N LEU A 549 18.73 -26.74 -0.32
CA LEU A 549 18.91 -27.91 0.55
C LEU A 549 17.58 -28.56 0.96
N GLY A 550 16.44 -28.07 0.46
CA GLY A 550 15.10 -28.62 0.70
C GLY A 550 15.06 -30.12 0.35
N PRO A 551 14.16 -30.89 0.98
CA PRO A 551 14.34 -32.31 1.27
C PRO A 551 14.72 -33.12 0.03
N THR A 552 16.03 -33.27 -0.16
CA THR A 552 16.61 -34.33 -0.97
C THR A 552 16.17 -35.61 -0.28
N SER A 553 15.33 -36.39 -0.96
CA SER A 553 14.73 -37.57 -0.36
C SER A 553 15.82 -38.46 0.21
N GLU A 554 15.75 -38.77 1.51
CA GLU A 554 16.35 -40.00 2.03
C GLU A 554 15.82 -41.14 1.15
N LYS A 555 16.73 -41.76 0.41
CA LYS A 555 16.49 -42.83 -0.57
C LYS A 555 17.60 -43.85 -0.44
#